data_AF-A0A183B1N6-F1
#
_entry.id   AF-A0A183B1N6-F1
#
_cell.length_a   1.000
_cell.length_b   1.000
_cell.length_c   1.000
_cell.angle_alpha   90.00
_cell.angle_beta   90.00
_cell.angle_gamma   90.00
#
_symmetry.space_group_name_H-M   'P 1'
#
loop_
_entity.id
_entity.type
_entity.pdbx_description
1 polymer ?
#
loop_
_entity_poly.entity_id
_entity_poly.type
_entity_poly.pdbx_seq_one_letter_code
_entity_poly.pdbx_strand_id
1 'polypeptide(L)'
;MTHFVCIWKEEQHALNTEEHEARSQLKDPSYKWIYEEPSVKQLSDRIAEYEEEFQCIAIKPLRTLRDDLKHWIRNKKESLHIQPPGPIKSVITEMTTSLNRVQTSLRLEEGECLKDGCFDHSAEIQVRNNSGTLKSSGSSEDGDELCSREMGIPDEAWDWASPSAGFLTELLSEFIRLDAVYYERLEAAQGAYDEVRLSNEDNWTEEELRQIHYFSEVFKKHSSTNRRKLCILFLCLILKDRKPSEVERVLDRRLREKQLKDRVYTIRRSWIKARDDLSVRIRAALLQATEMAERKRLGLKHKCTQKEIRPVLRDQVAKFTDAKINDVVCQGI
;
A
#
# COMPACT_ATOMS: atom_id res chain seq x y z
N MET A 1 32.22 -0.93 5.33
CA MET A 1 32.47 -0.46 3.94
C MET A 1 32.48 -1.58 2.90
N THR A 2 32.94 -2.80 3.20
CA THR A 2 33.01 -3.93 2.24
C THR A 2 31.65 -4.40 1.70
N HIS A 3 30.61 -4.41 2.52
CA HIS A 3 29.26 -4.86 2.11
C HIS A 3 28.61 -3.96 1.04
N PHE A 4 28.82 -2.63 1.13
CA PHE A 4 28.33 -1.67 0.15
C PHE A 4 28.97 -1.84 -1.22
N VAL A 5 30.27 -2.17 -1.24
CA VAL A 5 31.00 -2.43 -2.49
C VAL A 5 30.50 -3.71 -3.15
N CYS A 6 30.13 -4.74 -2.38
CA CYS A 6 29.56 -5.97 -2.93
C CYS A 6 28.18 -5.71 -3.58
N ILE A 7 27.25 -5.05 -2.86
CA ILE A 7 25.92 -4.76 -3.41
C ILE A 7 26.01 -3.89 -4.66
N TRP A 8 26.87 -2.86 -4.65
CA TRP A 8 27.06 -2.00 -5.83
C TRP A 8 27.63 -2.78 -7.02
N LYS A 9 28.57 -3.69 -6.78
CA LYS A 9 29.13 -4.55 -7.85
C LYS A 9 28.09 -5.51 -8.43
N GLU A 10 27.23 -6.09 -7.58
CA GLU A 10 26.14 -6.96 -8.00
C GLU A 10 25.11 -6.18 -8.85
N GLU A 11 24.72 -4.99 -8.40
CA GLU A 11 23.79 -4.12 -9.14
C GLU A 11 24.39 -3.65 -10.47
N GLN A 12 25.66 -3.24 -10.46
CA GLN A 12 26.38 -2.83 -11.67
C GLN A 12 26.47 -4.00 -12.67
N HIS A 13 26.67 -5.22 -12.20
CA HIS A 13 26.65 -6.40 -13.06
C HIS A 13 25.25 -6.66 -13.64
N ALA A 14 24.20 -6.57 -12.82
CA ALA A 14 22.83 -6.76 -13.27
C ALA A 14 22.43 -5.75 -14.34
N LEU A 15 22.69 -4.46 -14.10
CA LEU A 15 22.42 -3.37 -15.06
C LEU A 15 23.19 -3.56 -16.37
N ASN A 16 24.47 -3.92 -16.30
CA ASN A 16 25.26 -4.20 -17.50
C ASN A 16 24.72 -5.40 -18.29
N THR A 17 24.14 -6.40 -17.60
CA THR A 17 23.57 -7.58 -18.25
C THR A 17 22.26 -7.23 -18.96
N GLU A 18 21.38 -6.48 -18.28
CA GLU A 18 20.12 -5.98 -18.84
C GLU A 18 20.36 -5.02 -20.02
N GLU A 19 21.36 -4.12 -19.91
CA GLU A 19 21.79 -3.25 -21.01
C GLU A 19 22.30 -4.07 -22.20
N HIS A 20 23.07 -5.13 -21.96
CA HIS A 20 23.58 -6.00 -23.02
C HIS A 20 22.46 -6.78 -23.71
N GLU A 21 21.49 -7.27 -22.95
CA GLU A 21 20.32 -7.97 -23.47
C GLU A 21 19.43 -7.03 -24.30
N ALA A 22 19.11 -5.84 -23.79
CA ALA A 22 18.36 -4.82 -24.50
C ALA A 22 19.08 -4.39 -25.79
N ARG A 23 20.40 -4.16 -25.74
CA ARG A 23 21.22 -3.87 -26.93
C ARG A 23 21.23 -5.01 -27.94
N SER A 24 21.14 -6.25 -27.49
CA SER A 24 21.09 -7.41 -28.38
C SER A 24 19.73 -7.55 -29.05
N GLN A 25 18.65 -7.30 -28.33
CA GLN A 25 17.28 -7.26 -28.88
C GLN A 25 17.10 -6.10 -29.88
N LEU A 26 17.69 -4.94 -29.61
CA LEU A 26 17.65 -3.76 -30.48
C LEU A 26 18.51 -3.90 -31.75
N LYS A 27 19.42 -4.88 -31.81
CA LYS A 27 20.19 -5.22 -33.01
C LYS A 27 19.45 -6.15 -33.97
N ASP A 28 18.26 -6.62 -33.61
CA ASP A 28 17.40 -7.37 -34.53
C ASP A 28 17.05 -6.47 -35.74
N PRO A 29 17.24 -6.95 -36.99
CA PRO A 29 16.89 -6.21 -38.20
C PRO A 29 15.47 -5.63 -38.20
N SER A 30 14.55 -6.26 -37.45
CA SER A 30 13.15 -5.86 -37.32
C SER A 30 12.93 -4.51 -36.63
N TYR A 31 13.92 -4.01 -35.87
CA TYR A 31 13.83 -2.74 -35.13
C TYR A 31 14.74 -1.63 -35.69
N LYS A 32 15.45 -1.87 -36.81
CA LYS A 32 16.32 -0.86 -37.45
C LYS A 32 15.60 0.44 -37.81
N TRP A 33 14.34 0.35 -38.20
CA TRP A 33 13.52 1.51 -38.59
C TRP A 33 13.37 2.53 -37.45
N ILE A 34 13.43 2.10 -36.18
CA ILE A 34 13.33 2.98 -35.00
C ILE A 34 14.55 3.90 -34.91
N TYR A 35 15.74 3.40 -35.29
CA TYR A 35 16.99 4.16 -35.28
C TYR A 35 17.19 5.04 -36.52
N GLU A 36 16.45 4.76 -37.59
CA GLU A 36 16.41 5.57 -38.81
C GLU A 36 15.39 6.71 -38.71
N GLU A 37 14.51 6.70 -37.69
CA GLU A 37 13.57 7.77 -37.45
C GLU A 37 14.31 9.07 -37.04
N PRO A 38 14.09 10.20 -37.75
CA PRO A 38 14.86 11.43 -37.53
C PRO A 38 14.75 12.00 -36.11
N SER A 39 13.60 11.82 -35.47
CA SER A 39 13.29 12.23 -34.10
C SER A 39 14.14 11.46 -33.08
N VAL A 40 14.24 10.13 -33.24
CA VAL A 40 15.01 9.23 -32.38
C VAL A 40 16.50 9.47 -32.57
N LYS A 41 16.95 9.69 -33.80
CA LYS A 41 18.35 10.03 -34.10
C LYS A 41 18.78 11.34 -33.42
N GLN A 42 17.98 12.41 -33.55
CA GLN A 42 18.26 13.68 -32.88
C GLN A 42 18.28 13.56 -31.35
N LEU A 43 17.40 12.73 -30.77
CA LEU A 43 17.39 12.44 -29.35
C LEU A 43 18.63 11.67 -28.90
N SER A 44 19.04 10.67 -29.69
CA SER A 44 20.26 9.90 -29.44
C SER A 44 21.50 10.79 -29.45
N ASP A 45 21.60 11.68 -30.45
CA ASP A 45 22.73 12.61 -30.57
C ASP A 45 22.76 13.57 -29.37
N ARG A 46 21.61 14.11 -28.95
CA ARG A 46 21.51 14.95 -27.75
C ARG A 46 21.87 14.22 -26.45
N ILE A 47 21.46 12.97 -26.30
CA ILE A 47 21.83 12.16 -25.13
C ILE A 47 23.34 11.93 -25.10
N ALA A 48 23.95 11.66 -26.25
CA ALA A 48 25.41 11.52 -26.36
C ALA A 48 26.13 12.83 -25.99
N GLU A 49 25.62 13.98 -26.45
CA GLU A 49 26.14 15.30 -26.06
C GLU A 49 26.05 15.53 -24.54
N TYR A 50 24.90 15.25 -23.92
CA TYR A 50 24.73 15.39 -22.46
C TYR A 50 25.59 14.41 -21.67
N GLU A 51 25.78 13.18 -22.16
CA GLU A 51 26.68 12.22 -21.53
C GLU A 51 28.12 12.70 -21.59
N GLU A 52 28.58 13.22 -22.74
CA GLU A 52 29.92 13.79 -22.88
C GLU A 52 30.11 15.01 -21.98
N GLU A 53 29.11 15.88 -21.89
CA GLU A 53 29.12 17.04 -21.00
C GLU A 53 29.20 16.59 -19.53
N PHE A 54 28.37 15.63 -19.10
CA PHE A 54 28.40 15.08 -17.75
C PHE A 54 29.74 14.41 -17.42
N GLN A 55 30.30 13.65 -18.36
CA GLN A 55 31.63 13.05 -18.23
C GLN A 55 32.70 14.13 -18.05
N CYS A 56 32.59 15.24 -18.78
CA CYS A 56 33.55 16.35 -18.71
C CYS A 56 33.42 17.19 -17.44
N ILE A 57 32.20 17.48 -17.00
CA ILE A 57 31.94 18.36 -15.84
C ILE A 57 32.08 17.60 -14.52
N ALA A 58 31.55 16.38 -14.43
CA ALA A 58 31.50 15.64 -13.18
C ALA A 58 32.60 14.59 -13.08
N ILE A 59 32.75 13.73 -14.09
CA ILE A 59 33.61 12.54 -13.97
C ILE A 59 35.09 12.85 -14.16
N LYS A 60 35.46 13.65 -15.18
CA LYS A 60 36.86 14.01 -15.44
C LYS A 60 37.50 14.72 -14.23
N PRO A 61 36.91 15.75 -13.61
CA PRO A 61 37.50 16.41 -12.45
C PRO A 61 37.66 15.48 -11.25
N LEU A 62 36.70 14.59 -11.00
CA LEU A 62 36.80 13.59 -9.94
C LEU A 62 37.91 12.56 -10.22
N ARG A 63 38.10 12.15 -11.47
CA ARG A 63 39.23 11.27 -11.87
C ARG A 63 40.57 11.98 -11.72
N THR A 64 40.66 13.24 -12.16
CA THR A 64 41.86 14.07 -12.00
C THR A 64 42.20 14.22 -10.51
N LEU A 65 41.23 14.61 -9.67
CA LEU A 65 41.44 14.74 -8.23
C LEU A 65 41.87 13.41 -7.59
N ARG A 66 41.27 12.29 -8.00
CA ARG A 66 41.67 10.96 -7.53
C ARG A 66 43.12 10.66 -7.92
N ASP A 67 43.51 10.98 -9.13
CA ASP A 67 44.85 10.69 -9.65
C ASP A 67 45.90 11.63 -9.03
N ASP A 68 45.55 12.90 -8.80
CA ASP A 68 46.34 13.86 -8.02
C ASP A 68 46.52 13.41 -6.57
N LEU A 69 45.46 12.92 -5.92
CA LEU A 69 45.54 12.37 -4.57
C LEU A 69 46.41 11.10 -4.53
N LYS A 70 46.30 10.22 -5.54
CA LYS A 70 47.18 9.06 -5.67
C LYS A 70 48.64 9.48 -5.87
N HIS A 71 48.88 10.52 -6.68
CA HIS A 71 50.21 11.06 -6.90
C HIS A 71 50.76 11.71 -5.63
N TRP A 72 49.96 12.50 -4.91
CA TRP A 72 50.32 13.09 -3.62
C TRP A 72 50.65 12.02 -2.58
N ILE A 73 49.84 10.96 -2.46
CA ILE A 73 50.10 9.84 -1.55
C ILE A 73 51.39 9.10 -1.94
N ARG A 74 51.64 8.91 -3.25
CA ARG A 74 52.86 8.27 -3.75
C ARG A 74 54.09 9.13 -3.50
N ASN A 75 54.01 10.43 -3.78
CA ASN A 75 55.07 11.40 -3.47
C ASN A 75 55.28 11.54 -1.97
N LYS A 76 54.26 11.39 -1.12
CA LYS A 76 54.40 11.36 0.34
C LYS A 76 55.10 10.09 0.84
N LYS A 77 54.96 8.97 0.11
CA LYS A 77 55.72 7.74 0.36
C LYS A 77 57.15 7.82 -0.17
N GLU A 78 57.39 8.53 -1.27
CA GLU A 78 58.72 8.73 -1.86
C GLU A 78 59.52 9.86 -1.17
N SER A 79 58.86 10.85 -0.58
CA SER A 79 59.46 11.93 0.23
C SER A 79 59.78 11.55 1.68
N LEU A 80 59.67 10.26 2.04
CA LEU A 80 60.20 9.70 3.29
C LEU A 80 61.74 9.59 3.32
N HIS A 81 62.44 10.31 2.44
CA HIS A 81 63.90 10.52 2.52
C HIS A 81 64.31 11.99 2.70
N ILE A 82 63.46 12.80 3.32
CA ILE A 82 63.91 14.02 3.98
C ILE A 82 64.16 13.67 5.44
N GLN A 83 65.42 13.73 5.89
CA GLN A 83 65.79 13.55 7.28
C GLN A 83 64.89 14.39 8.20
N PRO A 84 64.45 13.86 9.35
CA PRO A 84 63.59 14.61 10.25
C PRO A 84 64.36 15.86 10.75
N PRO A 85 63.78 17.07 10.70
CA PRO A 85 64.40 18.24 11.29
C PRO A 85 64.35 18.07 12.81
N GLY A 86 65.49 17.69 13.39
CA GLY A 86 65.77 17.72 14.83
C GLY A 86 65.21 18.94 15.59
N PRO A 87 65.17 20.17 15.04
CA PRO A 87 64.67 21.32 15.80
C PRO A 87 63.16 21.29 16.12
N ILE A 88 62.29 20.66 15.32
CA ILE A 88 60.83 20.72 15.58
C ILE A 88 60.44 19.79 16.74
N LYS A 89 61.10 18.63 16.87
CA LYS A 89 60.88 17.73 18.01
C LYS A 89 61.31 18.38 19.32
N SER A 90 62.43 19.13 19.34
CA SER A 90 62.86 19.82 20.57
C SER A 90 61.85 20.89 20.97
N VAL A 91 61.36 21.69 20.02
CA VAL A 91 60.35 22.73 20.28
C VAL A 91 59.03 22.12 20.77
N ILE A 92 58.56 21.02 20.18
CA ILE A 92 57.35 20.33 20.64
C ILE A 92 57.56 19.76 22.05
N THR A 93 58.71 19.14 22.33
CA THR A 93 59.00 18.66 23.69
C THR A 93 59.06 19.82 24.68
N GLU A 94 59.68 20.94 24.33
CA GLU A 94 59.84 22.12 25.19
C GLU A 94 58.50 22.83 25.45
N MET A 95 57.62 22.91 24.44
CA MET A 95 56.23 23.35 24.61
C MET A 95 55.43 22.40 25.50
N THR A 96 55.61 21.09 25.34
CA THR A 96 54.91 20.10 26.16
C THR A 96 55.36 20.16 27.63
N THR A 97 56.66 20.35 27.87
CA THR A 97 57.20 20.57 29.22
C THR A 97 56.70 21.87 29.83
N SER A 98 56.59 22.94 29.03
CA SER A 98 56.06 24.22 29.47
C SER A 98 54.57 24.15 29.80
N LEU A 99 53.76 23.46 28.99
CA LEU A 99 52.35 23.21 29.26
C LEU A 99 52.14 22.39 30.54
N ASN A 100 52.94 21.33 30.73
CA ASN A 100 52.88 20.53 31.96
C ASN A 100 53.25 21.36 33.20
N ARG A 101 54.20 22.30 33.07
CA ARG A 101 54.60 23.22 34.14
C ARG A 101 53.51 24.24 34.48
N VAL A 102 52.82 24.78 33.47
CA VAL A 102 51.67 25.67 33.67
C VAL A 102 50.49 24.91 34.29
N GLN A 103 50.22 23.69 33.85
CA GLN A 103 49.15 22.85 34.40
C GLN A 103 49.41 22.46 35.86
N THR A 104 50.67 22.20 36.24
CA THR A 104 51.03 21.97 37.65
C THR A 104 50.96 23.24 38.49
N SER A 105 51.32 24.40 37.93
CA SER A 105 51.16 25.70 38.61
C SER A 105 49.69 26.04 38.84
N LEU A 106 48.83 25.84 37.84
CA LEU A 106 47.38 26.07 37.96
C LEU A 106 46.73 25.15 38.99
N ARG A 107 47.14 23.87 39.06
CA ARG A 107 46.63 22.94 40.09
C ARG A 107 47.08 23.31 41.51
N LEU A 108 48.28 23.89 41.66
CA LEU A 108 48.74 24.40 42.94
C LEU A 108 47.95 25.66 43.34
N GLU A 109 47.71 26.57 42.40
CA GLU A 109 46.95 27.81 42.60
C GLU A 109 45.45 27.54 42.84
N GLU A 110 44.84 26.55 42.16
CA GLU A 110 43.49 26.03 42.45
C GLU A 110 43.42 25.42 43.86
N GLY A 111 44.46 24.69 44.29
CA GLY A 111 44.57 24.12 45.63
C GLY A 111 44.76 25.16 46.73
N GLU A 112 45.35 26.32 46.42
CA GLU A 112 45.49 27.46 47.32
C GLU A 112 44.19 28.29 47.38
N CYS A 113 43.50 28.50 46.25
CA CYS A 113 42.19 29.17 46.21
C CYS A 113 41.09 28.38 46.94
N LEU A 114 41.16 27.04 46.95
CA LEU A 114 40.20 26.19 47.67
C LEU A 114 40.43 26.17 49.19
N LYS A 115 41.54 26.73 49.70
CA LYS A 115 41.82 26.82 51.14
C LYS A 115 41.37 28.14 51.79
N ASP A 116 41.07 29.17 51.00
CA ASP A 116 40.59 30.48 51.49
C ASP A 116 39.06 30.68 51.36
N GLY A 117 38.31 29.68 50.89
CA GLY A 117 36.86 29.72 50.76
C GLY A 117 36.13 29.00 51.90
N CYS A 118 35.85 29.72 52.99
CA CYS A 118 35.08 29.29 54.15
C CYS A 118 33.55 29.33 53.88
N PHE A 119 32.87 28.18 54.08
CA PHE A 119 31.42 27.99 54.42
C PHE A 119 30.36 28.43 53.36
N ASP A 120 29.23 27.76 53.11
CA ASP A 120 28.60 26.50 53.55
C ASP A 120 27.32 26.28 52.69
N HIS A 121 26.76 25.05 52.76
CA HIS A 121 25.42 24.57 52.37
C HIS A 121 25.22 24.04 50.94
N SER A 122 25.29 22.73 50.70
CA SER A 122 24.34 21.62 51.02
C SER A 122 22.96 21.68 50.35
N ALA A 123 22.63 20.54 49.72
CA ALA A 123 21.31 19.98 49.42
C ALA A 123 20.50 20.67 48.30
N GLU A 124 19.74 20.01 47.44
CA GLU A 124 19.43 18.59 47.23
C GLU A 124 18.71 18.48 45.88
N ILE A 125 18.80 17.29 45.29
CA ILE A 125 18.01 16.85 44.15
C ILE A 125 16.55 16.69 44.56
N GLN A 126 15.60 17.20 43.77
CA GLN A 126 14.31 16.50 43.60
C GLN A 126 13.58 16.84 42.30
N VAL A 127 13.25 15.76 41.60
CA VAL A 127 12.34 15.63 40.46
C VAL A 127 10.90 15.75 40.93
N ARG A 128 10.05 16.53 40.25
CA ARG A 128 8.61 16.23 40.18
C ARG A 128 7.89 16.89 38.98
N ASN A 129 7.40 16.00 38.12
CA ASN A 129 6.28 16.05 37.18
C ASN A 129 5.40 17.30 37.16
N ASN A 130 5.06 17.78 35.95
CA ASN A 130 3.71 18.26 35.68
C ASN A 130 3.25 17.94 34.25
N SER A 131 2.08 17.29 34.21
CA SER A 131 1.22 16.95 33.08
C SER A 131 0.55 18.19 32.49
N GLY A 132 0.30 18.19 31.17
CA GLY A 132 -0.47 19.22 30.49
C GLY A 132 -0.95 18.83 29.09
N THR A 133 -1.91 17.91 29.02
CA THR A 133 -3.10 17.93 28.13
C THR A 133 -2.93 18.30 26.65
N LEU A 134 -2.74 17.30 25.77
CA LEU A 134 -3.00 17.44 24.33
C LEU A 134 -4.49 17.26 24.03
N LYS A 135 -5.15 18.32 23.57
CA LYS A 135 -6.46 18.27 22.93
C LYS A 135 -6.33 17.64 21.54
N SER A 136 -7.06 16.55 21.35
CA SER A 136 -7.43 16.01 20.04
C SER A 136 -8.22 17.05 19.26
N SER A 137 -7.66 17.51 18.14
CA SER A 137 -8.38 18.19 17.08
C SER A 137 -8.23 17.36 15.82
N GLY A 138 -9.28 16.60 15.51
CA GLY A 138 -9.44 15.96 14.22
C GLY A 138 -9.51 17.02 13.13
N SER A 139 -8.67 16.87 12.11
CA SER A 139 -8.90 17.45 10.79
C SER A 139 -9.43 16.34 9.90
N SER A 140 -10.74 16.41 9.72
CA SER A 140 -11.49 15.90 8.58
C SER A 140 -10.91 16.45 7.28
N GLU A 141 -10.43 15.57 6.42
CA GLU A 141 -10.39 15.81 4.97
C GLU A 141 -10.83 14.52 4.25
N ASP A 142 -12.03 14.63 3.70
CA ASP A 142 -12.57 14.00 2.49
C ASP A 142 -12.73 12.48 2.38
N GLY A 143 -13.98 12.05 2.53
CA GLY A 143 -14.56 11.03 1.64
C GLY A 143 -15.07 9.73 2.26
N ASP A 144 -15.71 9.73 3.44
CA ASP A 144 -16.37 8.52 3.97
C ASP A 144 -17.87 8.71 4.29
N GLU A 145 -18.54 9.62 3.57
CA GLU A 145 -19.98 9.85 3.70
C GLU A 145 -20.84 8.87 2.86
N LEU A 146 -20.22 7.90 2.19
CA LEU A 146 -20.92 6.86 1.42
C LEU A 146 -21.39 5.67 2.27
N CYS A 147 -20.96 5.54 3.52
CA CYS A 147 -21.05 4.27 4.24
C CYS A 147 -22.27 4.12 5.17
N SER A 148 -23.04 5.18 5.43
CA SER A 148 -24.13 5.12 6.44
C SER A 148 -25.51 4.79 5.87
N ARG A 149 -25.68 4.71 4.54
CA ARG A 149 -27.02 4.65 3.92
C ARG A 149 -27.42 3.31 3.30
N GLU A 150 -26.50 2.34 3.18
CA GLU A 150 -26.73 1.09 2.45
C GLU A 150 -26.53 -0.17 3.29
N MET A 151 -27.00 -0.18 4.54
CA MET A 151 -27.11 -1.43 5.32
C MET A 151 -28.58 -1.80 5.51
N GLY A 152 -28.86 -3.10 5.51
CA GLY A 152 -30.21 -3.64 5.61
C GLY A 152 -30.90 -3.78 4.26
N ILE A 153 -32.19 -4.07 4.34
CA ILE A 153 -33.08 -4.30 3.21
C ILE A 153 -33.31 -2.96 2.49
N PRO A 154 -33.06 -2.86 1.16
CA PRO A 154 -33.37 -1.66 0.40
C PRO A 154 -34.86 -1.29 0.50
N ASP A 155 -35.17 0.00 0.65
CA ASP A 155 -36.55 0.46 0.83
C ASP A 155 -37.43 0.04 -0.36
N GLU A 156 -36.90 0.07 -1.59
CA GLU A 156 -37.65 -0.33 -2.78
C GLU A 156 -37.94 -1.83 -2.83
N ALA A 157 -37.24 -2.64 -2.02
CA ALA A 157 -37.38 -4.09 -2.02
C ALA A 157 -38.66 -4.57 -1.33
N TRP A 158 -39.24 -3.75 -0.45
CA TRP A 158 -40.52 -4.03 0.20
C TRP A 158 -41.70 -3.96 -0.78
N ASP A 159 -41.57 -3.18 -1.85
CA ASP A 159 -42.61 -2.98 -2.87
C ASP A 159 -42.54 -4.03 -4.01
N TRP A 160 -41.60 -4.98 -3.96
CA TRP A 160 -41.45 -5.97 -5.01
C TRP A 160 -42.63 -6.94 -5.05
N ALA A 161 -43.12 -7.21 -6.28
CA ALA A 161 -44.22 -8.12 -6.51
C ALA A 161 -43.87 -9.54 -6.02
N SER A 162 -44.71 -10.10 -5.15
CA SER A 162 -44.52 -11.43 -4.57
C SER A 162 -45.83 -12.19 -4.50
N PRO A 163 -45.83 -13.53 -4.69
CA PRO A 163 -47.02 -14.34 -4.50
C PRO A 163 -47.48 -14.41 -3.04
N SER A 164 -46.60 -14.11 -2.07
CA SER A 164 -46.97 -14.03 -0.64
C SER A 164 -46.01 -13.15 0.15
N ALA A 165 -46.53 -12.49 1.19
CA ALA A 165 -45.73 -11.64 2.09
C ALA A 165 -44.66 -12.43 2.87
N GLY A 166 -44.96 -13.68 3.26
CA GLY A 166 -44.01 -14.56 3.96
C GLY A 166 -42.81 -14.92 3.09
N PHE A 167 -43.05 -15.28 1.82
CA PHE A 167 -41.98 -15.59 0.87
C PHE A 167 -41.09 -14.36 0.57
N LEU A 168 -41.70 -13.17 0.45
CA LEU A 168 -40.94 -11.93 0.27
C LEU A 168 -40.03 -11.68 1.49
N THR A 169 -40.58 -11.78 2.70
CA THR A 169 -39.82 -11.54 3.93
C THR A 169 -38.64 -12.51 4.07
N GLU A 170 -38.85 -13.79 3.76
CA GLU A 170 -37.78 -14.79 3.78
C GLU A 170 -36.65 -14.44 2.82
N LEU A 171 -36.98 -14.07 1.58
CA LEU A 171 -35.99 -13.65 0.58
C LEU A 171 -35.27 -12.36 0.97
N LEU A 172 -35.98 -11.38 1.52
CA LEU A 172 -35.36 -10.12 1.95
C LEU A 172 -34.45 -10.32 3.18
N SER A 173 -34.70 -11.33 4.01
CA SER A 173 -33.81 -11.66 5.14
C SER A 173 -32.39 -12.04 4.70
N GLU A 174 -32.19 -12.45 3.45
CA GLU A 174 -30.87 -12.72 2.87
C GLU A 174 -29.99 -11.46 2.79
N PHE A 175 -30.57 -10.26 2.65
CA PHE A 175 -29.79 -9.02 2.71
C PHE A 175 -29.13 -8.86 4.09
N ILE A 176 -29.88 -9.14 5.16
CA ILE A 176 -29.38 -9.02 6.53
C ILE A 176 -28.25 -10.02 6.77
N ARG A 177 -28.40 -11.26 6.29
CA ARG A 177 -27.35 -12.29 6.40
C ARG A 177 -26.10 -11.91 5.61
N LEU A 178 -26.28 -11.39 4.40
CA LEU A 178 -25.18 -10.93 3.56
C LEU A 178 -24.41 -9.79 4.23
N ASP A 179 -25.14 -8.78 4.71
CA ASP A 179 -24.57 -7.62 5.37
C ASP A 179 -23.79 -8.01 6.63
N ALA A 180 -24.32 -8.95 7.44
CA ALA A 180 -23.62 -9.44 8.63
C ALA A 180 -22.23 -10.03 8.29
N VAL A 181 -22.13 -10.87 7.25
CA VAL A 181 -20.86 -11.47 6.83
C VAL A 181 -19.85 -10.42 6.37
N TYR A 182 -20.31 -9.39 5.64
CA TYR A 182 -19.42 -8.31 5.21
C TYR A 182 -19.03 -7.37 6.35
N TYR A 183 -19.96 -7.11 7.26
CA TYR A 183 -19.70 -6.32 8.46
C TYR A 183 -18.63 -6.98 9.34
N GLU A 184 -18.75 -8.28 9.64
CA GLU A 184 -17.74 -9.03 10.39
C GLU A 184 -16.36 -8.97 9.72
N ARG A 185 -16.31 -9.07 8.39
CA ARG A 185 -15.05 -8.96 7.63
C ARG A 185 -14.45 -7.56 7.69
N LEU A 186 -15.28 -6.52 7.64
CA LEU A 186 -14.86 -5.13 7.76
C LEU A 186 -14.37 -4.84 9.17
N GLU A 187 -15.10 -5.29 10.19
CA GLU A 187 -14.72 -5.16 11.58
C GLU A 187 -13.38 -5.85 11.86
N ALA A 188 -13.18 -7.08 11.37
CA ALA A 188 -11.90 -7.78 11.50
C ALA A 188 -10.74 -7.05 10.78
N ALA A 189 -10.99 -6.50 9.59
CA ALA A 189 -9.98 -5.75 8.85
C ALA A 189 -9.66 -4.40 9.53
N GLN A 190 -10.66 -3.74 10.11
CA GLN A 190 -10.54 -2.50 10.86
C GLN A 190 -9.80 -2.74 12.17
N GLY A 191 -10.14 -3.79 12.92
CA GLY A 191 -9.43 -4.19 14.14
C GLY A 191 -7.96 -4.46 13.86
N ALA A 192 -7.65 -5.21 12.80
CA ALA A 192 -6.26 -5.41 12.38
C ALA A 192 -5.54 -4.12 11.97
N TYR A 193 -6.27 -3.15 11.38
CA TYR A 193 -5.72 -1.83 11.06
C TYR A 193 -5.42 -1.02 12.32
N ASP A 194 -6.35 -1.02 13.27
CA ASP A 194 -6.20 -0.31 14.54
C ASP A 194 -5.08 -0.93 15.40
N GLU A 195 -4.91 -2.25 15.41
CA GLU A 195 -3.76 -2.92 16.03
C GLU A 195 -2.42 -2.43 15.45
N VAL A 196 -2.34 -2.33 14.12
CA VAL A 196 -1.13 -1.85 13.44
C VAL A 196 -0.92 -0.36 13.73
N ARG A 197 -1.99 0.45 13.73
CA ARG A 197 -1.92 1.89 14.00
C ARG A 197 -1.53 2.19 15.45
N LEU A 198 -2.04 1.43 16.41
CA LEU A 198 -1.78 1.58 17.85
C LEU A 198 -0.46 0.93 18.27
N SER A 199 0.17 0.12 17.43
CA SER A 199 1.54 -0.32 17.70
C SER A 199 2.44 0.91 17.83
N ASN A 200 3.20 1.03 18.92
CA ASN A 200 3.87 2.30 19.27
C ASN A 200 4.83 2.79 18.18
N GLU A 201 4.70 4.08 17.82
CA GLU A 201 5.69 4.86 17.06
C GLU A 201 6.50 5.80 17.96
N ASP A 202 6.39 5.67 19.30
CA ASP A 202 6.81 6.69 20.29
C ASP A 202 8.24 7.21 20.17
N ASN A 203 9.09 6.53 19.40
CA ASN A 203 10.48 6.89 19.18
C ASN A 203 10.76 7.58 17.83
N TRP A 204 9.78 7.75 16.93
CA TRP A 204 9.97 8.37 15.61
C TRP A 204 9.35 9.77 15.55
N THR A 205 10.10 10.73 15.02
CA THR A 205 9.59 12.07 14.75
C THR A 205 8.77 12.09 13.46
N GLU A 206 7.79 12.99 13.36
CA GLU A 206 7.01 13.18 12.13
C GLU A 206 7.90 13.45 10.91
N GLU A 207 9.02 14.15 11.09
CA GLU A 207 9.94 14.46 10.00
C GLU A 207 10.67 13.21 9.48
N GLU A 208 11.14 12.34 10.37
CA GLU A 208 11.72 11.05 9.99
C GLU A 208 10.70 10.19 9.24
N LEU A 209 9.46 10.16 9.71
CA LEU A 209 8.35 9.44 9.09
C LEU A 209 8.00 9.98 7.69
N ARG A 210 8.05 11.30 7.50
CA ARG A 210 7.90 11.95 6.17
C ARG A 210 9.03 11.56 5.22
N GLN A 211 10.28 11.56 5.69
CA GLN A 211 11.44 11.17 4.89
C GLN A 211 11.36 9.70 4.48
N ILE A 212 11.02 8.81 5.41
CA ILE A 212 10.81 7.38 5.13
C ILE A 212 9.74 7.20 4.05
N HIS A 213 8.61 7.90 4.16
CA HIS A 213 7.55 7.86 3.14
C HIS A 213 8.07 8.26 1.76
N TYR A 214 8.65 9.46 1.66
CA TYR A 214 9.11 10.03 0.41
C TYR A 214 10.11 9.11 -0.30
N PHE A 215 11.17 8.69 0.41
CA PHE A 215 12.19 7.85 -0.20
C PHE A 215 11.67 6.44 -0.52
N SER A 216 10.78 5.87 0.31
CA SER A 216 10.17 4.58 -0.03
C SER A 216 9.43 4.61 -1.36
N GLU A 217 8.77 5.72 -1.70
CA GLU A 217 8.07 5.89 -2.99
C GLU A 217 9.05 6.16 -4.14
N VAL A 218 10.11 6.93 -3.91
CA VAL A 218 11.18 7.14 -4.91
C VAL A 218 11.82 5.80 -5.31
N PHE A 219 12.21 4.98 -4.33
CA PHE A 219 12.83 3.68 -4.60
C PHE A 219 11.85 2.65 -5.17
N LYS A 220 10.53 2.77 -4.94
CA LYS A 220 9.52 1.90 -5.56
C LYS A 220 9.42 2.08 -7.07
N LYS A 221 9.67 3.30 -7.59
CA LYS A 221 9.58 3.63 -9.02
C LYS A 221 10.71 3.01 -9.85
N HIS A 222 11.80 2.59 -9.22
CA HIS A 222 12.92 1.96 -9.90
C HIS A 222 12.77 0.43 -9.92
N SER A 223 13.00 -0.18 -11.09
CA SER A 223 12.78 -1.61 -11.35
C SER A 223 13.86 -2.55 -10.79
N SER A 224 14.65 -2.14 -9.80
CA SER A 224 15.74 -2.99 -9.29
C SER A 224 15.25 -4.07 -8.32
N THR A 225 15.82 -5.27 -8.45
CA THR A 225 15.60 -6.41 -7.57
C THR A 225 16.03 -6.13 -6.12
N ASN A 226 16.98 -5.21 -5.90
CA ASN A 226 17.48 -4.82 -4.59
C ASN A 226 16.87 -3.53 -4.02
N ARG A 227 15.83 -2.96 -4.64
CA ARG A 227 15.25 -1.65 -4.28
C ARG A 227 14.98 -1.45 -2.78
N ARG A 228 14.46 -2.48 -2.11
CA ARG A 228 14.12 -2.42 -0.68
C ARG A 228 15.37 -2.33 0.18
N LYS A 229 16.39 -3.14 -0.12
CA LYS A 229 17.68 -3.10 0.58
C LYS A 229 18.36 -1.75 0.36
N LEU A 230 18.35 -1.23 -0.86
CA LEU A 230 18.92 0.09 -1.18
C LEU A 230 18.19 1.22 -0.45
N CYS A 231 16.85 1.18 -0.40
CA CYS A 231 16.03 2.14 0.34
C CYS A 231 16.37 2.14 1.84
N ILE A 232 16.46 0.96 2.47
CA ILE A 232 16.84 0.83 3.89
C ILE A 232 18.25 1.40 4.12
N LEU A 233 19.21 1.04 3.27
CA LEU A 233 20.59 1.53 3.39
C LEU A 233 20.66 3.05 3.25
N PHE A 234 19.93 3.61 2.29
CA PHE A 234 19.87 5.06 2.08
C PHE A 234 19.21 5.78 3.26
N LEU A 235 18.10 5.26 3.76
CA LEU A 235 17.43 5.80 4.93
C LEU A 235 18.32 5.75 6.18
N CYS A 236 19.14 4.71 6.37
CA CYS A 236 20.10 4.65 7.47
C CYS A 236 21.25 5.67 7.35
N LEU A 237 21.56 6.14 6.14
CA LEU A 237 22.57 7.21 5.95
C LEU A 237 22.01 8.59 6.32
N ILE A 238 20.74 8.82 6.03
CA ILE A 238 20.03 10.07 6.38
C ILE A 238 19.69 10.07 7.88
N LEU A 239 19.17 8.96 8.37
CA LEU A 239 18.71 8.76 9.75
C LEU A 239 19.82 8.13 10.58
N LYS A 240 20.85 8.95 10.89
CA LYS A 240 22.13 8.50 11.46
C LYS A 240 22.01 7.74 12.79
N ASP A 241 20.95 8.00 13.56
CA ASP A 241 20.73 7.41 14.88
C ASP A 241 19.87 6.13 14.84
N ARG A 242 19.48 5.67 13.65
CA ARG A 242 18.53 4.56 13.47
C ARG A 242 19.20 3.31 12.94
N LYS A 243 18.79 2.16 13.47
CA LYS A 243 19.29 0.87 13.01
C LYS A 243 18.55 0.43 11.74
N PRO A 244 19.19 -0.31 10.82
CA PRO A 244 18.52 -0.89 9.65
C PRO A 244 17.27 -1.71 10.00
N SER A 245 17.31 -2.46 11.10
CA SER A 245 16.18 -3.26 11.59
C SER A 245 15.02 -2.44 12.15
N GLU A 246 15.25 -1.18 12.53
CA GLU A 246 14.20 -0.25 12.96
C GLU A 246 13.51 0.34 11.73
N VAL A 247 14.29 0.80 10.76
CA VAL A 247 13.78 1.32 9.47
C VAL A 247 12.98 0.25 8.73
N GLU A 248 13.48 -0.98 8.69
CA GLU A 248 12.77 -2.10 8.07
C GLU A 248 11.41 -2.36 8.72
N ARG A 249 11.33 -2.35 10.06
CA ARG A 249 10.06 -2.51 10.78
C ARG A 249 9.05 -1.42 10.44
N VAL A 250 9.48 -0.16 10.32
CA VAL A 250 8.58 0.95 9.92
C VAL A 250 8.09 0.76 8.49
N LEU A 251 8.96 0.36 7.56
CA LEU A 251 8.58 0.10 6.17
C LEU A 251 7.58 -1.07 6.07
N ASP A 252 7.79 -2.15 6.82
CA ASP A 252 6.88 -3.29 6.86
C ASP A 252 5.52 -2.94 7.45
N ARG A 253 5.51 -2.19 8.54
CA ARG A 253 4.30 -1.68 9.14
C ARG A 253 3.51 -0.83 8.16
N ARG A 254 4.15 0.17 7.53
CA ARG A 254 3.48 1.05 6.54
C ARG A 254 2.96 0.28 5.34
N LEU A 255 3.70 -0.71 4.86
CA LEU A 255 3.23 -1.61 3.82
C LEU A 255 1.97 -2.36 4.28
N ARG A 256 1.98 -2.88 5.51
CA ARG A 256 0.82 -3.57 6.11
C ARG A 256 -0.37 -2.64 6.30
N GLU A 257 -0.17 -1.40 6.75
CA GLU A 257 -1.23 -0.38 6.85
C GLU A 257 -1.86 -0.11 5.49
N LYS A 258 -1.03 0.08 4.45
CA LYS A 258 -1.52 0.26 3.08
C LYS A 258 -2.33 -0.96 2.62
N GLN A 259 -1.82 -2.17 2.82
CA GLN A 259 -2.51 -3.40 2.46
C GLN A 259 -3.85 -3.55 3.18
N LEU A 260 -3.93 -3.16 4.45
CA LEU A 260 -5.18 -3.20 5.23
C LEU A 260 -6.19 -2.17 4.74
N LYS A 261 -5.76 -0.94 4.42
CA LYS A 261 -6.63 0.07 3.78
C LYS A 261 -7.16 -0.42 2.43
N ASP A 262 -6.27 -0.95 1.58
CA ASP A 262 -6.63 -1.50 0.27
C ASP A 262 -7.61 -2.69 0.42
N ARG A 263 -7.42 -3.52 1.47
CA ARG A 263 -8.32 -4.63 1.80
C ARG A 263 -9.69 -4.14 2.23
N VAL A 264 -9.81 -3.13 3.10
CA VAL A 264 -11.10 -2.54 3.50
C VAL A 264 -11.84 -2.02 2.27
N TYR A 265 -11.17 -1.28 1.40
CA TYR A 265 -11.75 -0.78 0.14
C TYR A 265 -12.23 -1.94 -0.75
N THR A 266 -11.43 -3.00 -0.89
CA THR A 266 -11.78 -4.18 -1.66
C THR A 266 -13.01 -4.90 -1.09
N ILE A 267 -13.08 -5.06 0.23
CA ILE A 267 -14.23 -5.67 0.92
C ILE A 267 -15.48 -4.83 0.64
N ARG A 268 -15.44 -3.51 0.83
CA ARG A 268 -16.55 -2.59 0.54
C ARG A 268 -17.04 -2.72 -0.90
N ARG A 269 -16.14 -2.68 -1.89
CA ARG A 269 -16.51 -2.85 -3.30
C ARG A 269 -17.16 -4.21 -3.59
N SER A 270 -16.64 -5.27 -2.97
CA SER A 270 -17.20 -6.61 -3.12
C SER A 270 -18.57 -6.75 -2.45
N TRP A 271 -18.81 -6.03 -1.36
CA TRP A 271 -20.09 -6.00 -0.65
C TRP A 271 -21.18 -5.36 -1.50
N ILE A 272 -20.91 -4.17 -2.06
CA ILE A 272 -21.84 -3.48 -2.97
C ILE A 272 -22.23 -4.41 -4.13
N LYS A 273 -21.23 -5.00 -4.80
CA LYS A 273 -21.49 -5.94 -5.89
C LYS A 273 -22.33 -7.15 -5.45
N ALA A 274 -22.04 -7.71 -4.27
CA ALA A 274 -22.81 -8.84 -3.76
C ALA A 274 -24.26 -8.48 -3.44
N ARG A 275 -24.52 -7.25 -2.97
CA ARG A 275 -25.89 -6.71 -2.77
C ARG A 275 -26.63 -6.53 -4.09
N ASP A 276 -25.95 -6.01 -5.12
CA ASP A 276 -26.51 -5.90 -6.47
C ASP A 276 -26.88 -7.27 -7.04
N ASP A 277 -25.94 -8.22 -6.96
CA ASP A 277 -26.13 -9.59 -7.43
C ASP A 277 -27.26 -10.30 -6.65
N LEU A 278 -27.38 -10.05 -5.34
CA LEU A 278 -28.49 -10.55 -4.53
C LEU A 278 -29.83 -9.94 -4.95
N SER A 279 -29.88 -8.63 -5.20
CA SER A 279 -31.08 -7.94 -5.68
C SER A 279 -31.58 -8.53 -7.00
N VAL A 280 -30.67 -8.79 -7.94
CA VAL A 280 -31.00 -9.45 -9.21
C VAL A 280 -31.56 -10.85 -8.99
N ARG A 281 -30.92 -11.66 -8.13
CA ARG A 281 -31.37 -13.02 -7.82
C ARG A 281 -32.75 -13.05 -7.15
N ILE A 282 -32.99 -12.17 -6.18
CA ILE A 282 -34.29 -12.09 -5.49
C ILE A 282 -35.37 -11.69 -6.49
N ARG A 283 -35.14 -10.66 -7.31
CA ARG A 283 -36.12 -10.25 -8.34
C ARG A 283 -36.44 -11.38 -9.32
N ALA A 284 -35.43 -12.12 -9.77
CA ALA A 284 -35.63 -13.28 -10.64
C ALA A 284 -36.45 -14.39 -9.95
N ALA A 285 -36.14 -14.70 -8.69
CA ALA A 285 -36.86 -15.69 -7.89
C ALA A 285 -38.32 -15.28 -7.65
N LEU A 286 -38.57 -14.00 -7.35
CA LEU A 286 -39.90 -13.44 -7.19
C LEU A 286 -40.71 -13.55 -8.49
N LEU A 287 -40.13 -13.14 -9.63
CA LEU A 287 -40.76 -13.23 -10.94
C LEU A 287 -41.14 -14.68 -11.28
N GLN A 288 -40.21 -15.62 -11.08
CA GLN A 288 -40.47 -17.05 -11.28
C GLN A 288 -41.59 -17.56 -10.36
N ALA A 289 -41.59 -17.15 -9.09
CA ALA A 289 -42.61 -17.56 -8.12
C ALA A 289 -43.99 -16.98 -8.46
N THR A 290 -44.07 -15.72 -8.91
CA THR A 290 -45.31 -15.10 -9.38
C THR A 290 -45.85 -15.80 -10.62
N GLU A 291 -44.98 -16.15 -11.58
CA GLU A 291 -45.40 -16.88 -12.78
C GLU A 291 -45.96 -18.26 -12.42
N MET A 292 -45.29 -18.98 -11.53
CA MET A 292 -45.76 -20.30 -11.09
C MET A 292 -47.10 -20.21 -10.35
N ALA A 293 -47.29 -19.18 -9.51
CA ALA A 293 -48.56 -18.94 -8.83
C ALA A 293 -49.69 -18.64 -9.83
N GLU A 294 -49.44 -17.79 -10.83
CA GLU A 294 -50.43 -17.49 -11.89
C GLU A 294 -50.75 -18.71 -12.75
N ARG A 295 -49.75 -19.50 -13.16
CA ARG A 295 -49.98 -20.77 -13.89
C ARG A 295 -50.83 -21.73 -13.08
N LYS A 296 -50.59 -21.85 -11.77
CA LYS A 296 -51.39 -22.67 -10.86
C LYS A 296 -52.83 -22.16 -10.77
N ARG A 297 -53.03 -20.84 -10.67
CA ARG A 297 -54.35 -20.20 -10.64
C ARG A 297 -55.13 -20.44 -11.94
N LEU A 298 -54.49 -20.26 -13.10
CA LEU A 298 -55.09 -20.52 -14.41
C LEU A 298 -55.44 -22.00 -14.59
N GLY A 299 -54.56 -22.91 -14.15
CA GLY A 299 -54.84 -24.34 -14.16
C GLY A 299 -56.04 -24.73 -13.30
N LEU A 300 -56.23 -24.10 -12.13
CA LEU A 300 -57.41 -24.30 -11.30
C LEU A 300 -58.68 -23.77 -11.97
N LYS A 301 -58.63 -22.56 -12.55
CA LYS A 301 -59.76 -22.00 -13.32
C LYS A 301 -60.16 -22.92 -14.47
N HIS A 302 -59.19 -23.39 -15.25
CA HIS A 302 -59.45 -24.31 -16.35
C HIS A 302 -60.10 -25.61 -15.87
N LYS A 303 -59.63 -26.18 -14.76
CA LYS A 303 -60.27 -27.36 -14.14
C LYS A 303 -61.71 -27.10 -13.69
N CYS A 304 -62.01 -25.92 -13.13
CA CYS A 304 -63.38 -25.55 -12.78
C CYS A 304 -64.26 -25.43 -14.02
N THR A 305 -63.81 -24.69 -15.05
CA THR A 305 -64.53 -24.55 -16.32
C THR A 305 -64.76 -25.91 -17.00
N GLN A 306 -63.77 -26.80 -16.99
CA GLN A 306 -63.94 -28.18 -17.49
C GLN A 306 -65.01 -28.95 -16.71
N LYS A 307 -65.06 -28.81 -15.37
CA LYS A 307 -66.10 -29.43 -14.54
C LYS A 307 -67.50 -28.89 -14.86
N GLU A 308 -67.63 -27.61 -15.17
CA GLU A 308 -68.89 -26.96 -15.55
C GLU A 308 -69.36 -27.34 -16.97
N ILE A 309 -68.44 -27.44 -17.93
CA ILE A 309 -68.75 -27.76 -19.33
C ILE A 309 -69.06 -29.26 -19.51
N ARG A 310 -68.41 -30.15 -18.75
CA ARG A 310 -68.59 -31.61 -18.86
C ARG A 310 -70.06 -32.09 -18.76
N PRO A 311 -70.91 -31.63 -17.82
CA PRO A 311 -72.34 -31.99 -17.82
C PRO A 311 -73.08 -31.43 -19.03
N VAL A 312 -72.83 -30.19 -19.43
CA VAL A 312 -73.48 -29.57 -20.60
C VAL A 312 -73.20 -30.36 -21.88
N LEU A 313 -71.93 -30.76 -22.10
CA LEU A 313 -71.56 -31.61 -23.23
C LEU A 313 -72.20 -32.99 -23.15
N ARG A 314 -72.32 -33.59 -21.95
CA ARG A 314 -73.01 -34.87 -21.78
C ARG A 314 -74.48 -34.77 -22.16
N ASP A 315 -75.18 -33.72 -21.72
CA ASP A 315 -76.59 -33.50 -22.04
C ASP A 315 -76.81 -33.24 -23.53
N GLN A 316 -75.91 -32.48 -24.19
CA GLN A 316 -75.97 -32.26 -25.63
C GLN A 316 -75.74 -33.55 -26.43
N VAL A 317 -74.77 -34.37 -26.03
CA VAL A 317 -74.52 -35.67 -26.66
C VAL A 317 -75.73 -36.59 -26.49
N ALA A 318 -76.33 -36.65 -25.29
CA ALA A 318 -77.53 -37.43 -25.03
C ALA A 318 -78.71 -37.00 -25.93
N LYS A 319 -78.98 -35.69 -26.01
CA LYS A 319 -80.02 -35.16 -26.91
C LYS A 319 -79.75 -35.48 -28.39
N PHE A 320 -78.49 -35.44 -28.81
CA PHE A 320 -78.13 -35.77 -30.19
C PHE A 320 -78.28 -37.26 -30.48
N THR A 321 -77.91 -38.14 -29.55
CA THR A 321 -78.16 -39.58 -29.70
C THR A 321 -79.64 -39.90 -29.75
N ASP A 322 -80.46 -39.26 -28.92
CA ASP A 322 -81.91 -39.46 -28.92
C ASP A 322 -82.55 -38.97 -30.22
N ALA A 323 -82.15 -37.78 -30.70
CA ALA A 323 -82.61 -37.25 -31.99
C ALA A 323 -82.22 -38.17 -33.15
N LYS A 324 -81.00 -38.70 -33.14
CA LYS A 324 -80.51 -39.61 -34.19
C LYS A 324 -81.21 -40.98 -34.15
N ILE A 325 -81.52 -41.51 -32.97
CA ILE A 325 -82.31 -42.74 -32.81
C ILE A 325 -83.72 -42.51 -33.33
N ASN A 326 -84.35 -41.38 -32.98
CA ASN A 326 -85.68 -41.03 -33.47
C ASN A 326 -85.73 -40.83 -35.00
N ASP A 327 -84.70 -40.24 -35.60
CA ASP A 327 -84.59 -40.12 -37.06
C ASP A 327 -84.49 -41.49 -37.75
N VAL A 328 -83.72 -42.42 -37.19
CA VAL A 328 -83.61 -43.80 -37.70
C VAL A 328 -84.93 -44.56 -37.55
N VAL A 329 -85.67 -44.33 -36.46
CA VAL A 329 -87.01 -44.92 -36.25
C VAL A 329 -88.04 -44.32 -37.23
N CYS A 330 -87.96 -43.02 -37.53
CA CYS A 330 -88.87 -42.36 -38.48
C CYS A 330 -88.58 -42.69 -39.95
N GLN A 331 -87.35 -43.10 -40.29
CA GLN A 331 -86.97 -43.58 -41.63
C GLN A 331 -87.18 -45.09 -41.81
N GLY A 332 -87.58 -45.81 -40.76
CA GLY A 332 -87.81 -47.26 -40.75
C GLY A 332 -89.28 -47.69 -40.87
N ILE A 333 -90.18 -46.75 -41.22
CA ILE A 333 -91.56 -47.00 -41.67
C ILE A 333 -91.62 -46.55 -43.14
#